data_AF-A0A944NS39-F1
#
_entry.id   AF-A0A944NS39-F1
#
_cell.length_a   1.000
_cell.length_b   1.000
_cell.length_c   1.000
_cell.angle_alpha   90.00
_cell.angle_beta   90.00
_cell.angle_gamma   90.00
#
_symmetry.space_group_name_H-M   'P 1'
#
loop_
_entity.id
_entity.type
_entity.pdbx_description
1 polymer ?
#
loop_
_entity_poly.entity_id
_entity_poly.type
_entity_poly.pdbx_seq_one_letter_code
_entity_poly.pdbx_strand_id
1 'polypeptide(L)'
;MTFLELTEGPLWYAAAGIFSFGVIWRLAVILLFGRKPDRSIPRGSALVGAVKANILHLWPHGGFFTKSGFHLIAGYLFHLGLFVLVFFAAPHVVFIQDNIVGFGWDTLPRWGFILTAEAAFCGLILLWARRLGDPVIRLLTDRDDNTGLWMTFGVMLTGCLALGESSEFLRALHMLSVDIWLIYFPFSRLMHGFTFVFSRGYMGASFGRRGITP
;
A
#
# COMPACT_ATOMS: atom_id res chain seq x y z
N MET A 1 -6.25 25.27 20.76
CA MET A 1 -6.09 24.30 19.67
C MET A 1 -5.08 24.86 18.69
N THR A 2 -3.84 24.38 18.77
CA THR A 2 -2.79 24.68 17.79
C THR A 2 -3.05 23.92 16.49
N PHE A 3 -2.33 24.26 15.42
CA PHE A 3 -2.44 23.53 14.14
C PHE A 3 -2.06 22.06 14.30
N LEU A 4 -1.03 21.78 15.11
CA LEU A 4 -0.56 20.45 15.42
C LEU A 4 -1.57 19.63 16.25
N GLU A 5 -2.18 20.25 17.28
CA GLU A 5 -3.24 19.61 18.07
C GLU A 5 -4.47 19.28 17.22
N LEU A 6 -4.76 20.11 16.21
CA LEU A 6 -5.86 19.86 15.28
C LEU A 6 -5.59 18.65 14.38
N THR A 7 -4.38 18.52 13.83
CA THR A 7 -4.00 17.44 12.92
C THR A 7 -3.81 16.12 13.67
N GLU A 8 -3.14 16.12 14.83
CA GLU A 8 -2.93 14.89 15.64
C GLU A 8 -4.17 14.45 16.42
N GLY A 9 -5.12 15.35 16.65
CA GLY A 9 -6.34 15.07 17.40
C GLY A 9 -7.56 14.91 16.48
N PRO A 10 -8.46 15.90 16.41
CA PRO A 10 -9.76 15.75 15.74
C PRO A 10 -9.68 15.29 14.28
N LEU A 11 -8.73 15.80 13.49
CA LEU A 11 -8.60 15.42 12.07
C LEU A 11 -8.11 13.99 11.92
N TRP A 12 -7.13 13.58 12.72
CA TRP A 12 -6.66 12.20 12.72
C TRP A 12 -7.78 11.20 13.04
N TYR A 13 -8.58 11.44 14.10
CA TYR A 13 -9.70 10.56 14.44
C TYR A 13 -10.75 10.49 13.32
N ALA A 14 -11.06 11.64 12.68
CA ALA A 14 -11.98 11.68 11.55
C ALA A 14 -11.43 10.91 10.34
N ALA A 15 -10.17 11.14 9.98
CA ALA A 15 -9.49 10.49 8.86
C ALA A 15 -9.36 8.98 9.07
N ALA A 16 -8.92 8.56 10.25
CA ALA A 16 -8.83 7.15 10.64
C ALA A 16 -10.21 6.46 10.66
N GLY A 17 -11.25 7.15 11.10
CA GLY A 17 -12.62 6.67 11.07
C GLY A 17 -13.13 6.46 9.63
N ILE A 18 -12.94 7.45 8.76
CA ILE A 18 -13.32 7.38 7.33
C ILE A 18 -12.55 6.26 6.63
N PHE A 19 -11.23 6.19 6.86
CA PHE A 19 -10.38 5.14 6.32
C PHE A 19 -10.88 3.75 6.72
N SER A 20 -11.05 3.53 8.02
CA SER A 20 -11.44 2.22 8.57
C SER A 20 -12.82 1.80 8.06
N PHE A 21 -13.80 2.70 8.13
CA PHE A 21 -15.13 2.45 7.61
C PHE A 21 -15.12 2.17 6.11
N GLY A 22 -14.40 2.99 5.33
CA GLY A 22 -14.30 2.84 3.87
C GLY A 22 -13.65 1.52 3.45
N VAL A 23 -12.56 1.12 4.13
CA VAL A 23 -11.88 -0.16 3.92
C VAL A 23 -12.82 -1.31 4.24
N ILE A 24 -13.43 -1.31 5.42
CA ILE A 24 -14.35 -2.39 5.86
C ILE A 24 -15.54 -2.49 4.92
N TRP A 25 -16.16 -1.37 4.57
CA TRP A 25 -17.29 -1.30 3.64
C TRP A 25 -16.92 -1.92 2.29
N ARG A 26 -15.80 -1.51 1.70
CA ARG A 26 -15.36 -2.06 0.40
C ARG A 26 -15.07 -3.56 0.46
N LEU A 27 -14.40 -4.02 1.51
CA LEU A 27 -14.13 -5.43 1.70
C LEU A 27 -15.43 -6.23 1.89
N ALA A 28 -16.37 -5.71 2.68
CA ALA A 28 -17.69 -6.31 2.86
C ALA A 28 -18.45 -6.39 1.54
N VAL A 29 -18.47 -5.32 0.73
CA VAL A 29 -19.08 -5.31 -0.61
C VAL A 29 -18.47 -6.39 -1.50
N ILE A 30 -17.14 -6.49 -1.57
CA ILE A 30 -16.45 -7.51 -2.38
C ILE A 30 -16.83 -8.94 -1.95
N LEU A 31 -16.97 -9.17 -0.64
CA LEU A 31 -17.31 -10.48 -0.09
C LEU A 31 -18.80 -10.82 -0.23
N LEU A 32 -19.69 -9.84 -0.05
CA LEU A 32 -21.15 -10.01 -0.05
C LEU A 32 -21.75 -10.11 -1.45
N PHE A 33 -21.26 -9.33 -2.42
CA PHE A 33 -21.74 -9.45 -3.81
C PHE A 33 -21.42 -10.81 -4.44
N GLY A 34 -20.53 -11.58 -3.81
CA GLY A 34 -20.35 -12.99 -4.09
C GLY A 34 -19.89 -13.27 -5.52
N ARG A 35 -20.01 -14.53 -5.92
CA ARG A 35 -19.52 -15.01 -7.22
C ARG A 35 -20.65 -15.73 -7.94
N LYS A 36 -20.64 -15.66 -9.27
CA LYS A 36 -21.45 -16.60 -10.06
C LYS A 36 -20.99 -18.02 -9.74
N PRO A 37 -21.91 -18.99 -9.61
CA PRO A 37 -21.54 -20.37 -9.32
C PRO A 37 -20.56 -20.90 -10.38
N ASP A 38 -19.41 -21.38 -9.94
CA ASP A 38 -18.45 -22.03 -10.85
C ASP A 38 -19.00 -23.41 -11.23
N ARG A 39 -19.40 -23.53 -12.50
CA ARG A 39 -19.97 -24.76 -13.08
C ARG A 39 -18.92 -25.80 -13.46
N SER A 40 -17.64 -25.51 -13.28
CA SER A 40 -16.59 -26.50 -13.50
C SER A 40 -16.71 -27.66 -12.52
N ILE A 41 -16.41 -28.86 -13.01
CA ILE A 41 -16.29 -30.07 -12.19
C ILE A 41 -15.17 -29.82 -11.17
N PRO A 42 -15.43 -29.97 -9.86
CA PRO A 42 -14.40 -29.84 -8.86
C PRO A 42 -13.39 -30.99 -9.00
N ARG A 43 -12.15 -30.64 -9.32
CA ARG A 43 -10.99 -31.55 -9.41
C ARG A 43 -9.94 -31.27 -8.34
N GLY A 44 -10.13 -30.22 -7.54
CA GLY A 44 -9.24 -29.81 -6.47
C GLY A 44 -9.91 -28.84 -5.50
N SER A 45 -9.12 -28.28 -4.58
CA SER A 45 -9.61 -27.36 -3.54
C SER A 45 -9.48 -25.90 -3.96
N ALA A 46 -10.61 -25.19 -3.97
CA ALA A 46 -10.65 -23.74 -4.18
C ALA A 46 -9.93 -22.97 -3.07
N LEU A 47 -10.04 -23.41 -1.81
CA LEU A 47 -9.38 -22.75 -0.69
C LEU A 47 -7.86 -22.88 -0.79
N VAL A 48 -7.36 -24.09 -1.09
CA VAL A 48 -5.93 -24.33 -1.26
C VAL A 48 -5.39 -23.51 -2.43
N GLY A 49 -6.12 -23.45 -3.55
CA GLY A 49 -5.76 -22.60 -4.68
C GLY A 49 -5.70 -21.11 -4.30
N ALA A 50 -6.66 -20.60 -3.55
CA ALA A 50 -6.68 -19.20 -3.11
C ALA A 50 -5.47 -18.83 -2.25
N VAL A 51 -5.12 -19.68 -1.28
CA VAL A 51 -3.96 -19.48 -0.41
C VAL A 51 -2.65 -19.59 -1.20
N LYS A 52 -2.53 -20.65 -2.02
CA LYS A 52 -1.34 -20.90 -2.84
C LYS A 52 -1.07 -19.75 -3.81
N ALA A 53 -2.11 -19.21 -4.45
CA ALA A 53 -1.99 -18.07 -5.36
C ALA A 53 -1.45 -16.82 -4.66
N ASN A 54 -1.90 -16.55 -3.43
CA ASN A 54 -1.39 -15.40 -2.67
C ASN A 54 0.10 -15.54 -2.36
N ILE A 55 0.53 -16.73 -1.91
CA ILE A 55 1.93 -16.99 -1.52
C ILE A 55 2.85 -17.01 -2.74
N LEU A 56 2.50 -17.75 -3.79
CA LEU A 56 3.35 -17.89 -4.98
C LEU A 56 3.62 -16.55 -5.68
N HIS A 57 2.64 -15.65 -5.68
CA HIS A 57 2.76 -14.36 -6.35
C HIS A 57 3.40 -13.28 -5.47
N LEU A 58 3.89 -13.63 -4.27
CA LEU A 58 4.83 -12.79 -3.52
C LEU A 58 6.25 -12.91 -4.06
N TRP A 59 6.54 -13.91 -4.91
CA TRP A 59 7.83 -14.04 -5.56
C TRP A 59 7.66 -14.01 -7.09
N PRO A 60 8.43 -13.18 -7.81
CA PRO A 60 8.35 -13.12 -9.26
C PRO A 60 8.83 -14.42 -9.90
N HIS A 61 8.02 -14.93 -10.84
CA HIS A 61 8.40 -16.08 -11.66
C HIS A 61 9.48 -15.68 -12.67
N GLY A 62 10.58 -16.44 -12.72
CA GLY A 62 11.79 -16.10 -13.49
C GLY A 62 11.58 -15.90 -14.99
N GLY A 63 10.56 -16.55 -15.58
CA GLY A 63 10.37 -16.60 -17.04
C GLY A 63 10.05 -15.28 -17.73
N PHE A 64 9.64 -14.23 -17.00
CA PHE A 64 9.19 -12.96 -17.58
C PHE A 64 10.06 -11.74 -17.24
N PHE A 65 11.20 -11.95 -16.56
CA PHE A 65 12.08 -10.85 -16.12
C PHE A 65 12.52 -9.91 -17.25
N THR A 66 12.71 -10.41 -18.47
CA THR A 66 13.12 -9.59 -19.61
C THR A 66 12.07 -8.55 -20.03
N LYS A 67 10.78 -8.79 -19.76
CA LYS A 67 9.69 -7.87 -20.12
C LYS A 67 9.12 -7.11 -18.91
N SER A 68 9.10 -7.73 -17.74
CA SER A 68 8.50 -7.15 -16.52
C SER A 68 9.54 -6.71 -15.48
N GLY A 69 10.83 -7.00 -15.68
CA GLY A 69 11.88 -6.77 -14.69
C GLY A 69 11.95 -5.35 -14.17
N PHE A 70 11.82 -4.34 -15.04
CA PHE A 70 11.77 -2.94 -14.60
C PHE A 70 10.62 -2.66 -13.63
N HIS A 71 9.39 -3.06 -14.01
CA HIS A 71 8.20 -2.80 -13.18
C HIS A 71 8.28 -3.55 -11.85
N LEU A 72 8.81 -4.77 -11.92
CA LEU A 72 9.06 -5.60 -10.76
C LEU A 72 10.05 -4.93 -9.81
N ILE A 73 11.27 -4.62 -10.25
CA ILE A 73 12.31 -4.03 -9.39
C ILE A 73 11.82 -2.70 -8.80
N ALA A 74 11.31 -1.80 -9.63
CA ALA A 74 10.82 -0.50 -9.16
C ALA A 74 9.63 -0.64 -8.20
N GLY A 75 8.72 -1.58 -8.48
CA GLY A 75 7.60 -1.92 -7.59
C GLY A 75 8.07 -2.46 -6.24
N TYR A 76 9.04 -3.38 -6.20
CA TYR A 76 9.58 -3.91 -4.95
C TYR A 76 10.37 -2.86 -4.16
N LEU A 77 11.19 -2.05 -4.83
CA LEU A 77 11.89 -0.93 -4.19
C LEU A 77 10.91 0.01 -3.48
N PHE A 78 9.83 0.39 -4.17
CA PHE A 78 8.78 1.23 -3.59
C PHE A 78 8.06 0.55 -2.42
N HIS A 79 7.47 -0.64 -2.63
CA HIS A 79 6.61 -1.25 -1.62
C HIS A 79 7.40 -1.72 -0.39
N LEU A 80 8.55 -2.38 -0.58
CA LEU A 80 9.38 -2.81 0.55
C LEU A 80 9.90 -1.60 1.32
N GLY A 81 10.40 -0.59 0.62
CA GLY A 81 10.84 0.65 1.26
C GLY A 81 9.70 1.33 2.03
N LEU A 82 8.51 1.45 1.44
CA LEU A 82 7.32 2.01 2.11
C LEU A 82 6.96 1.22 3.37
N PHE A 83 6.88 -0.11 3.31
CA PHE A 83 6.56 -0.93 4.48
C PHE A 83 7.61 -0.80 5.57
N VAL A 84 8.89 -0.79 5.20
CA VAL A 84 9.97 -0.62 6.15
C VAL A 84 9.88 0.76 6.83
N LEU A 85 9.59 1.82 6.09
CA LEU A 85 9.42 3.15 6.66
C LEU A 85 8.21 3.24 7.60
N VAL A 86 7.05 2.71 7.19
CA VAL A 86 5.82 2.76 8.00
C VAL A 86 5.96 1.97 9.31
N PHE A 87 6.63 0.81 9.28
CA PHE A 87 6.72 -0.05 10.46
C PHE A 87 7.98 0.16 11.28
N PHE A 88 9.11 0.62 10.73
CA PHE A 88 10.38 0.66 11.47
C PHE A 88 10.97 2.06 11.63
N ALA A 89 10.37 3.11 11.07
CA ALA A 89 10.79 4.46 11.39
C ALA A 89 10.46 4.80 12.85
N ALA A 90 11.43 5.37 13.58
CA ALA A 90 11.27 5.61 15.02
C ALA A 90 10.01 6.41 15.40
N PRO A 91 9.65 7.52 14.71
CA PRO A 91 8.42 8.24 15.03
C PRO A 91 7.15 7.41 14.80
N HIS A 92 7.15 6.49 13.83
CA HIS A 92 6.00 5.63 13.56
C HIS A 92 5.85 4.57 14.65
N VAL A 93 6.95 3.94 15.08
CA VAL A 93 6.92 2.97 16.18
C VAL A 93 6.42 3.61 17.47
N VAL A 94 6.95 4.78 17.82
CA VAL A 94 6.50 5.56 19.00
C VAL A 94 5.02 5.90 18.87
N PHE A 95 4.58 6.42 17.72
CA PHE A 95 3.18 6.74 17.49
C PHE A 95 2.26 5.52 17.66
N ILE A 96 2.64 4.38 17.08
CA ILE A 96 1.87 3.13 17.14
C ILE A 96 1.83 2.59 18.58
N GLN A 97 2.96 2.61 19.28
CA GLN A 97 3.06 2.20 20.68
C GLN A 97 2.13 3.04 21.56
N ASP A 98 2.21 4.36 21.45
CA ASP A 98 1.53 5.26 22.39
C ASP A 98 0.03 5.42 22.08
N ASN A 99 -0.38 5.30 20.81
CA ASN A 99 -1.73 5.65 20.38
C ASN A 99 -2.57 4.48 19.84
N ILE A 100 -1.96 3.33 19.49
CA ILE A 100 -2.68 2.25 18.78
C ILE A 100 -2.62 0.92 19.54
N VAL A 101 -1.43 0.35 19.75
CA VAL A 101 -1.29 -1.05 20.20
C VAL A 101 -0.73 -1.20 21.62
N GLY A 102 -0.12 -0.16 22.20
CA GLY A 102 0.41 -0.20 23.57
C GLY A 102 1.79 -0.87 23.72
N PHE A 103 2.42 -1.32 22.63
CA PHE A 103 3.79 -1.88 22.66
C PHE A 103 4.58 -1.46 21.41
N GLY A 104 5.90 -1.31 21.57
CA GLY A 104 6.84 -0.96 20.50
C GLY A 104 7.77 -2.12 20.13
N TRP A 105 8.56 -1.91 19.09
CA TRP A 105 9.60 -2.84 18.63
C TRP A 105 10.84 -2.07 18.15
N ASP A 106 11.87 -2.80 17.73
CA ASP A 106 13.14 -2.20 17.32
C ASP A 106 12.97 -1.28 16.10
N THR A 107 13.44 -0.05 16.25
CA THR A 107 13.44 0.95 15.18
C THR A 107 14.65 0.79 14.29
N LEU A 108 14.54 1.20 13.04
CA LEU A 108 15.66 1.21 12.11
C LEU A 108 16.67 2.30 12.49
N PRO A 109 17.99 2.04 12.41
CA PRO A 109 18.98 3.08 12.59
C PRO A 109 18.88 4.10 11.46
N ARG A 110 19.30 5.35 11.73
CA ARG A 110 19.13 6.49 10.80
C ARG A 110 19.65 6.22 9.38
N TRP A 111 20.79 5.54 9.24
CA TRP A 111 21.35 5.22 7.92
C TRP A 111 20.43 4.29 7.12
N GLY A 112 19.80 3.32 7.78
CA GLY A 112 18.90 2.39 7.11
C GLY A 112 17.56 3.06 6.78
N PHE A 113 17.08 3.99 7.62
CA PHE A 113 15.93 4.83 7.27
C PHE A 113 16.20 5.60 5.98
N ILE A 114 17.37 6.25 5.87
CA ILE A 114 17.75 7.02 4.68
C ILE A 114 17.80 6.09 3.45
N LEU A 115 18.50 4.95 3.54
CA LEU A 115 18.61 3.99 2.45
C LEU A 115 17.22 3.50 1.97
N THR A 116 16.34 3.15 2.91
CA THR A 116 15.00 2.62 2.60
C THR A 116 14.09 3.71 2.03
N ALA A 117 14.20 4.95 2.51
CA ALA A 117 13.49 6.09 1.94
C ALA A 117 13.95 6.38 0.51
N GLU A 118 15.26 6.43 0.27
CA GLU A 118 15.83 6.64 -1.07
C GLU A 118 15.40 5.53 -2.04
N ALA A 119 15.44 4.27 -1.60
CA ALA A 119 14.94 3.14 -2.38
C ALA A 119 13.46 3.30 -2.72
N ALA A 120 12.64 3.69 -1.74
CA ALA A 120 11.20 3.87 -1.93
C ALA A 120 10.88 5.00 -2.92
N PHE A 121 11.54 6.16 -2.75
CA PHE A 121 11.42 7.29 -3.69
C PHE A 121 11.90 6.92 -5.09
N CYS A 122 13.05 6.25 -5.20
CA CYS A 122 13.58 5.79 -6.47
C CYS A 122 12.58 4.88 -7.19
N GLY A 123 12.02 3.88 -6.49
CA GLY A 123 10.99 2.99 -7.05
C GLY A 123 9.77 3.76 -7.57
N LEU A 124 9.25 4.70 -6.78
CA LEU A 124 8.07 5.49 -7.15
C LEU A 124 8.35 6.44 -8.35
N ILE A 125 9.50 7.11 -8.35
CA ILE A 125 9.94 7.99 -9.45
C ILE A 125 10.15 7.18 -10.73
N LEU A 126 10.78 6.00 -10.66
CA LEU A 126 10.98 5.12 -11.80
C LEU A 126 9.65 4.64 -12.40
N LEU A 127 8.68 4.27 -11.56
CA LEU A 127 7.34 3.88 -12.00
C LEU A 127 6.61 5.04 -12.66
N TRP A 128 6.71 6.25 -12.10
CA TRP A 128 6.14 7.46 -12.69
C TRP A 128 6.79 7.81 -14.03
N ALA A 129 8.11 7.79 -14.11
CA ALA A 129 8.87 8.06 -15.32
C ALA A 129 8.51 7.08 -16.45
N ARG A 130 8.36 5.79 -16.13
CA ARG A 130 7.88 4.79 -17.10
C ARG A 130 6.47 5.12 -17.60
N ARG A 131 5.60 5.62 -16.74
CA ARG A 131 4.23 6.03 -17.09
C ARG A 131 4.21 7.16 -18.11
N LEU A 132 5.18 8.07 -18.05
CA LEU A 132 5.34 9.16 -19.01
C LEU A 132 6.00 8.72 -20.32
N GLY A 133 6.99 7.83 -20.23
CA GLY A 133 7.80 7.39 -21.37
C GLY A 133 7.14 6.32 -22.24
N ASP A 134 6.27 5.48 -21.68
CA ASP A 134 5.57 4.43 -22.42
C ASP A 134 4.21 4.94 -22.93
N PRO A 135 4.01 5.06 -24.26
CA PRO A 135 2.78 5.61 -24.82
C PRO A 135 1.56 4.75 -24.51
N VAL A 136 1.73 3.43 -24.39
CA VAL A 136 0.62 2.51 -24.08
C VAL A 136 0.18 2.69 -22.63
N ILE A 137 1.14 2.76 -21.70
CA ILE A 137 0.81 2.96 -20.28
C ILE A 137 0.21 4.35 -20.07
N ARG A 138 0.72 5.37 -20.76
CA ARG A 138 0.18 6.73 -20.68
C ARG A 138 -1.28 6.80 -21.11
N LEU A 139 -1.69 6.06 -22.14
CA LEU A 139 -3.08 5.98 -22.59
C LEU A 139 -4.00 5.28 -21.58
N LEU A 140 -3.47 4.35 -20.78
CA LEU A 140 -4.20 3.64 -19.74
C LEU A 140 -4.20 4.37 -18.38
N THR A 141 -3.42 5.45 -18.27
CA THR A 141 -3.26 6.20 -17.01
C THR A 141 -4.40 7.18 -16.83
N ASP A 142 -5.05 7.11 -15.68
CA ASP A 142 -6.10 8.06 -15.30
C ASP A 142 -5.62 9.09 -14.26
N ARG A 143 -6.54 9.96 -13.82
CA ARG A 143 -6.25 10.96 -12.79
C ARG A 143 -6.00 10.33 -11.42
N ASP A 144 -6.64 9.21 -11.13
CA ASP A 144 -6.58 8.52 -9.85
C ASP A 144 -5.20 7.88 -9.64
N ASP A 145 -4.64 7.29 -10.70
CA ASP A 145 -3.27 6.77 -10.75
C ASP A 145 -2.23 7.84 -10.35
N ASN A 146 -2.35 9.04 -10.93
CA ASN A 146 -1.41 10.13 -10.65
C ASN A 146 -1.64 10.75 -9.27
N THR A 147 -2.91 10.88 -8.85
CA THR A 147 -3.27 11.46 -7.55
C THR A 147 -2.75 10.58 -6.42
N GLY A 148 -3.01 9.27 -6.46
CA GLY A 148 -2.51 8.33 -5.45
C GLY A 148 -0.98 8.28 -5.40
N LEU A 149 -0.31 8.37 -6.55
CA LEU A 149 1.14 8.43 -6.63
C LEU A 149 1.70 9.68 -5.93
N TRP A 150 1.21 10.87 -6.29
CA TRP A 150 1.72 12.12 -5.74
C TRP A 150 1.32 12.35 -4.28
N MET A 151 0.14 11.91 -3.86
CA MET A 151 -0.23 11.92 -2.44
C MET A 151 0.71 11.03 -1.62
N THR A 152 0.98 9.82 -2.08
CA THR A 152 1.89 8.90 -1.36
C THR A 152 3.32 9.45 -1.33
N PHE A 153 3.80 10.02 -2.45
CA PHE A 153 5.08 10.73 -2.49
C PHE A 153 5.12 11.89 -1.49
N GLY A 154 4.05 12.70 -1.42
CA GLY A 154 3.95 13.84 -0.52
C GLY A 154 3.97 13.44 0.96
N VAL A 155 3.25 12.37 1.33
CA VAL A 155 3.30 11.81 2.69
C VAL A 155 4.71 11.36 3.06
N MET A 156 5.38 10.62 2.17
CA MET A 156 6.75 10.19 2.41
C MET A 156 7.72 11.36 2.51
N LEU A 157 7.59 12.35 1.63
CA LEU A 157 8.46 13.53 1.62
C LEU A 157 8.31 14.33 2.89
N THR A 158 7.08 14.64 3.30
CA THR A 158 6.83 15.37 4.54
C THR A 158 7.30 14.59 5.76
N GLY A 159 7.20 13.26 5.76
CA GLY A 159 7.72 12.41 6.84
C GLY A 159 9.24 12.48 6.94
N CYS A 160 9.95 12.47 5.80
CA CYS A 160 11.41 12.64 5.78
C CYS A 160 11.83 14.04 6.26
N LEU A 161 11.08 15.09 5.90
CA LEU A 161 11.32 16.46 6.36
C LEU A 161 11.06 16.59 7.87
N ALA A 162 10.04 15.89 8.40
CA ALA A 162 9.70 15.88 9.82
C ALA A 162 10.60 14.98 10.68
N LEU A 163 11.43 14.12 10.07
CA LEU A 163 12.26 13.12 10.78
C LEU A 163 13.16 13.71 11.85
N GLY A 164 13.62 14.96 11.67
CA GLY A 164 14.48 15.63 12.64
C GLY A 164 13.78 16.09 13.91
N GLU A 165 12.44 15.99 13.98
CA GLU A 165 11.59 16.41 15.09
C GLU A 165 11.81 17.86 15.57
N SER A 166 12.50 18.66 14.76
CA SER A 166 12.94 20.01 15.12
C SER A 166 11.87 21.08 14.86
N SER A 167 10.76 20.70 14.22
CA SER A 167 9.70 21.63 13.82
C SER A 167 8.33 21.00 14.00
N GLU A 168 7.54 21.57 14.91
CA GLU A 168 6.12 21.26 15.07
C GLU A 168 5.33 21.46 13.77
N PHE A 169 5.70 22.45 12.96
CA PHE A 169 5.05 22.71 11.68
C PHE A 169 5.29 21.58 10.67
N LEU A 170 6.52 21.07 10.55
CA LEU A 170 6.81 19.94 9.66
C LEU A 170 6.11 18.66 10.11
N ARG A 171 6.02 18.44 11.42
CA ARG A 171 5.25 17.33 12.00
C ARG A 171 3.76 17.47 11.69
N ALA A 172 3.18 18.64 11.92
CA ALA A 172 1.78 18.93 11.62
C ALA A 172 1.48 18.79 10.12
N LEU A 173 2.40 19.21 9.25
CA LEU A 173 2.29 19.06 7.80
C LEU A 173 2.32 17.59 7.37
N HIS A 174 3.20 16.79 7.97
CA HIS A 174 3.21 15.34 7.75
C HIS A 174 1.88 14.71 8.19
N MET A 175 1.42 15.01 9.41
CA MET A 175 0.14 14.50 9.91
C MET A 175 -1.05 14.91 9.02
N LEU A 176 -1.12 16.17 8.60
CA LEU A 176 -2.15 16.63 7.66
C LEU A 176 -2.09 15.86 6.33
N SER A 177 -0.89 15.61 5.80
CA SER A 177 -0.74 14.84 4.57
C SER A 177 -1.21 13.39 4.73
N VAL A 178 -0.94 12.78 5.91
CA VAL A 178 -1.42 11.45 6.27
C VAL A 178 -2.94 11.42 6.38
N ASP A 179 -3.55 12.40 7.05
CA ASP A 179 -5.01 12.49 7.21
C ASP A 179 -5.72 12.56 5.85
N ILE A 180 -5.22 13.41 4.95
CA ILE A 180 -5.74 13.53 3.58
C ILE A 180 -5.58 12.20 2.83
N TRP A 181 -4.41 11.58 2.96
CA TRP A 181 -4.12 10.30 2.32
C TRP A 181 -5.03 9.18 2.83
N LEU A 182 -5.29 9.11 4.15
CA LEU A 182 -6.19 8.14 4.78
C LEU A 182 -7.64 8.30 4.30
N ILE A 183 -8.13 9.55 4.20
CA ILE A 183 -9.46 9.84 3.68
C ILE A 183 -9.58 9.38 2.22
N TYR A 184 -8.55 9.62 1.41
CA TYR A 184 -8.55 9.27 -0.01
C TYR A 184 -8.34 7.76 -0.28
N PHE A 185 -7.59 7.07 0.57
CA PHE A 185 -7.16 5.68 0.37
C PHE A 185 -8.28 4.70 0.00
N PRO A 186 -9.39 4.57 0.77
CA PRO A 186 -10.40 3.55 0.51
C PRO A 186 -11.20 3.82 -0.77
N PHE A 187 -11.18 5.06 -1.29
CA PHE A 187 -11.97 5.45 -2.47
C PHE A 187 -11.18 5.46 -3.77
N SER A 188 -9.87 5.22 -3.70
CA SER A 188 -8.96 5.27 -4.85
C SER A 188 -8.38 3.90 -5.22
N ARG A 189 -7.50 3.89 -6.23
CA ARG A 189 -6.66 2.74 -6.61
C ARG A 189 -5.71 2.30 -5.51
N LEU A 190 -5.43 3.13 -4.49
CA LEU A 190 -4.62 2.74 -3.33
C LEU A 190 -5.21 1.55 -2.57
N MET A 191 -6.53 1.35 -2.66
CA MET A 191 -7.24 0.21 -2.07
C MET A 191 -6.70 -1.16 -2.54
N HIS A 192 -5.87 -1.22 -3.59
CA HIS A 192 -5.11 -2.42 -3.95
C HIS A 192 -4.26 -2.95 -2.78
N GLY A 193 -3.83 -2.10 -1.84
CA GLY A 193 -3.12 -2.52 -0.62
C GLY A 193 -3.90 -3.54 0.22
N PHE A 194 -5.23 -3.52 0.15
CA PHE A 194 -6.09 -4.55 0.77
C PHE A 194 -6.66 -5.55 -0.24
N THR A 195 -7.06 -5.07 -1.43
CA THR A 195 -7.81 -5.90 -2.38
C THR A 195 -6.94 -6.88 -3.16
N PHE A 196 -5.61 -6.73 -3.17
CA PHE A 196 -4.73 -7.67 -3.87
C PHE A 196 -4.92 -9.11 -3.38
N VAL A 197 -5.11 -9.32 -2.08
CA VAL A 197 -5.30 -10.66 -1.48
C VAL A 197 -6.56 -11.33 -1.99
N PHE A 198 -7.65 -10.56 -2.08
CA PHE A 198 -8.95 -11.04 -2.53
C PHE A 198 -8.95 -11.28 -4.04
N SER A 199 -8.33 -10.40 -4.83
CA SER A 199 -8.21 -10.54 -6.28
C SER A 199 -7.37 -11.76 -6.66
N ARG A 200 -6.19 -11.94 -6.05
CA ARG A 200 -5.35 -13.12 -6.26
C ARG A 200 -6.02 -14.39 -5.74
N GLY A 201 -6.63 -14.32 -4.57
CA GLY A 201 -7.38 -15.44 -3.99
C GLY A 201 -8.58 -15.86 -4.84
N TYR A 202 -9.22 -14.92 -5.53
CA TYR A 202 -10.29 -15.21 -6.49
C TYR A 202 -9.81 -16.07 -7.65
N MET A 203 -8.75 -15.62 -8.32
CA MET A 203 -8.16 -16.37 -9.44
C MET A 203 -7.59 -17.71 -8.97
N GLY A 204 -6.93 -17.72 -7.82
CA GLY A 204 -6.41 -18.92 -7.17
C GLY A 204 -7.49 -19.96 -6.89
N ALA A 205 -8.64 -19.54 -6.37
CA ALA A 205 -9.77 -20.42 -6.11
C ALA A 205 -10.32 -21.07 -7.38
N SER A 206 -10.40 -20.31 -8.48
CA SER A 206 -10.87 -20.80 -9.77
C SER A 206 -9.92 -21.87 -10.35
N PHE A 207 -8.61 -21.62 -10.34
CA PHE A 207 -7.62 -22.61 -10.80
C PHE A 207 -7.55 -23.83 -9.88
N GLY A 208 -7.52 -23.62 -8.56
CA GLY A 208 -7.48 -24.69 -7.57
C GLY A 208 -8.67 -25.63 -7.66
N ARG A 209 -9.88 -25.11 -7.89
CA ARG A 209 -11.08 -25.93 -8.12
C ARG A 209 -10.93 -26.82 -9.36
N ARG A 210 -10.24 -26.36 -10.40
CA ARG A 210 -10.00 -27.10 -11.65
C ARG A 210 -8.81 -28.06 -11.56
N GLY A 211 -8.14 -28.14 -10.41
CA GLY A 211 -6.94 -28.97 -10.22
C GLY A 211 -5.67 -28.37 -10.84
N ILE A 212 -5.69 -27.07 -11.17
CA ILE A 212 -4.56 -26.36 -11.78
C ILE A 212 -3.83 -25.61 -10.68
N THR A 213 -2.49 -25.65 -10.68
CA THR A 213 -1.71 -24.78 -9.79
C THR A 213 -1.84 -23.34 -10.29
N PRO A 214 -2.34 -22.42 -9.45
CA PRO A 214 -2.52 -21.02 -9.82
C PRO A 214 -1.20 -20.27 -9.96
#